data_AF-E3H1Z1-F1
#
_entry.id   AF-E3H1Z1-F1
#
_cell.length_a   1.000
_cell.length_b   1.000
_cell.length_c   1.000
_cell.angle_alpha   90.00
_cell.angle_beta   90.00
_cell.angle_gamma   90.00
#
_symmetry.space_group_name_H-M   'P 1'
#
loop_
_entity.id
_entity.type
_entity.pdbx_description
1 polymer ?
#
loop_
_entity_poly.entity_id
_entity_poly.type
_entity_poly.pdbx_seq_one_letter_code
_entity_poly.pdbx_strand_id
1 'polypeptide(L)'
;MTFTLLGGAGGTYQGNARDGHGGSGALVTGTLDLNPTDEVTFIIAGGGGPYNNTPSTPGKGWADGGSHSEAIMDENEYTKRYKEHSSKSLINELYGPTGGGASAILLNGTPIAIAGGGGGAGARQISRTSWNKEFYGPQPESFKGLKFNTGDMASGGSGGRVGERGGSYQETYLFFPGPALNMNGGLGGGNGQGGAGAPAGSLSDPKSNSAISFEGSQERYLFSQNVAGNAGADATLTKNSQGNNGGQGGAGVVGIGMAITWYRTSDLNQCSILHGSTGGGGYGGGGSASVTTAAGYGADQSYASVTGWVDGNYIEGGYWSPVGSAAFSGAGGGGGSYVDTSRVYDSNITIGSNIGKPGMRVNGAATAVVCRNFTADKKTK
;
A
#
# COMPACT_ATOMS: atom_id res chain seq x y z
N MET A 1 18.54 33.90 0.32
CA MET A 1 17.44 33.20 -0.38
C MET A 1 16.53 32.58 0.66
N THR A 2 15.23 32.83 0.60
CA THR A 2 14.23 32.12 1.41
C THR A 2 13.52 31.09 0.54
N PHE A 3 13.28 29.89 1.05
CA PHE A 3 12.68 28.80 0.28
C PHE A 3 11.57 28.07 1.04
N THR A 4 10.74 27.40 0.25
CA THR A 4 9.79 26.38 0.64
C THR A 4 9.98 25.18 -0.26
N LEU A 5 9.99 23.97 0.31
CA LEU A 5 10.21 22.70 -0.37
C LEU A 5 9.18 21.69 0.13
N LEU A 6 8.52 21.01 -0.80
CA LEU A 6 7.44 20.07 -0.51
C LEU A 6 7.75 18.70 -1.11
N GLY A 7 7.64 17.63 -0.32
CA GLY A 7 7.78 16.24 -0.77
C GLY A 7 6.56 15.76 -1.56
N GLY A 8 6.71 14.65 -2.30
CA GLY A 8 5.59 14.03 -3.02
C GLY A 8 4.63 13.31 -2.07
N ALA A 9 3.32 13.41 -2.32
CA ALA A 9 2.33 12.66 -1.55
C ALA A 9 2.35 11.16 -1.88
N GLY A 10 1.85 10.33 -0.98
CA GLY A 10 1.56 8.93 -1.26
C GLY A 10 0.37 8.74 -2.21
N GLY A 11 0.32 7.58 -2.84
CA GLY A 11 -0.81 7.14 -3.65
C GLY A 11 -2.05 6.86 -2.79
N THR A 12 -3.21 6.91 -3.44
CA THR A 12 -4.53 6.76 -2.80
C THR A 12 -5.22 5.49 -3.28
N TYR A 13 -6.03 4.89 -2.42
CA TYR A 13 -6.90 3.76 -2.76
C TYR A 13 -8.10 4.21 -3.61
N GLN A 14 -8.51 3.39 -4.58
CA GLN A 14 -9.62 3.68 -5.50
C GLN A 14 -10.55 2.48 -5.75
N GLY A 15 -10.85 1.71 -4.71
CA GLY A 15 -11.83 0.62 -4.82
C GLY A 15 -13.10 0.88 -4.03
N ASN A 16 -13.77 -0.18 -3.61
CA ASN A 16 -15.13 -0.12 -3.05
C ASN A 16 -15.22 0.51 -1.63
N ALA A 17 -14.19 1.21 -1.16
CA ALA A 17 -14.05 1.75 0.20
C ALA A 17 -14.06 3.28 0.16
N ARG A 18 -14.28 3.92 1.31
CA ARG A 18 -14.15 5.38 1.46
C ARG A 18 -12.73 5.76 1.92
N ASP A 19 -12.26 6.93 1.47
CA ASP A 19 -11.23 7.78 2.11
C ASP A 19 -9.82 7.19 2.42
N GLY A 20 -9.36 6.19 1.64
CA GLY A 20 -7.98 5.70 1.74
C GLY A 20 -6.94 6.65 1.16
N HIS A 21 -6.61 7.72 1.87
CA HIS A 21 -5.69 8.77 1.43
C HIS A 21 -4.22 8.41 1.58
N GLY A 22 -3.42 8.71 0.55
CA GLY A 22 -1.97 8.68 0.68
C GLY A 22 -1.50 9.80 1.62
N GLY A 23 -0.45 9.53 2.40
CA GLY A 23 0.14 10.53 3.29
C GLY A 23 0.66 11.73 2.52
N SER A 24 0.62 12.91 3.10
CA SER A 24 1.22 14.11 2.49
C SER A 24 2.74 14.04 2.50
N GLY A 25 3.39 14.78 1.60
CA GLY A 25 4.83 15.03 1.73
C GLY A 25 5.13 15.97 2.90
N ALA A 26 6.40 16.06 3.29
CA ALA A 26 6.86 17.06 4.25
C ALA A 26 6.92 18.45 3.60
N LEU A 27 6.66 19.50 4.37
CA LEU A 27 6.93 20.88 4.03
C LEU A 27 8.16 21.37 4.80
N VAL A 28 9.21 21.72 4.07
CA VAL A 28 10.47 22.23 4.61
C VAL A 28 10.64 23.68 4.18
N THR A 29 10.86 24.57 5.12
CA THR A 29 11.16 25.99 4.86
C THR A 29 12.50 26.37 5.44
N GLY A 30 13.10 27.43 4.93
CA GLY A 30 14.30 28.01 5.52
C GLY A 30 14.88 29.14 4.70
N THR A 31 15.93 29.77 5.24
CA THR A 31 16.67 30.82 4.58
C THR A 31 18.16 30.49 4.57
N LEU A 32 18.82 30.80 3.46
CA LEU A 32 20.23 30.55 3.20
C LEU A 32 20.89 31.81 2.65
N ASP A 33 22.07 32.14 3.14
CA ASP A 33 22.93 33.15 2.52
C ASP A 33 23.64 32.56 1.31
N LEU A 34 23.64 33.31 0.21
CA LEU A 34 24.24 32.90 -1.05
C LEU A 34 25.36 33.85 -1.43
N ASN A 35 26.46 33.28 -1.88
CA ASN A 35 27.50 34.00 -2.60
C ASN A 35 27.16 34.05 -4.10
N PRO A 36 27.68 35.03 -4.85
CA PRO A 36 27.43 35.14 -6.29
C PRO A 36 27.81 33.91 -7.13
N THR A 37 28.70 33.07 -6.61
CA THR A 37 29.20 31.85 -7.28
C THR A 37 28.48 30.58 -6.84
N ASP A 38 27.57 30.66 -5.88
CA ASP A 38 26.86 29.48 -5.38
C ASP A 38 25.82 28.98 -6.38
N GLU A 39 25.80 27.67 -6.60
CA GLU A 39 24.78 26.96 -7.36
C GLU A 39 23.74 26.35 -6.42
N VAL A 40 22.47 26.63 -6.67
CA VAL A 40 21.34 26.02 -5.96
C VAL A 40 20.56 25.12 -6.91
N THR A 41 20.52 23.82 -6.61
CA THR A 41 19.76 22.83 -7.40
C THR A 41 18.51 22.43 -6.63
N PHE A 42 17.36 22.43 -7.32
CA PHE A 42 16.10 21.91 -6.79
C PHE A 42 15.78 20.56 -7.44
N ILE A 43 15.45 19.56 -6.61
CA ILE A 43 14.96 18.26 -7.04
C ILE A 43 13.53 18.14 -6.54
N ILE A 44 12.58 18.04 -7.46
CA ILE A 44 11.16 17.99 -7.13
C ILE A 44 10.64 16.57 -7.29
N ALA A 45 10.07 16.03 -6.23
CA ALA A 45 9.57 14.67 -6.23
C ALA A 45 8.22 14.50 -6.93
N GLY A 46 8.03 13.32 -7.52
CA GLY A 46 6.73 12.83 -7.94
C GLY A 46 5.91 12.27 -6.78
N GLY A 47 4.58 12.34 -6.90
CA GLY A 47 3.66 11.64 -6.01
C GLY A 47 3.63 10.13 -6.27
N GLY A 48 3.17 9.36 -5.30
CA GLY A 48 2.95 7.92 -5.40
C GLY A 48 1.88 7.56 -6.43
N GLY A 49 1.98 6.37 -7.01
CA GLY A 49 0.97 5.83 -7.90
C GLY A 49 -0.22 5.20 -7.15
N PRO A 50 -1.40 5.18 -7.79
CA PRO A 50 -2.64 4.73 -7.16
C PRO A 50 -2.72 3.20 -7.07
N TYR A 51 -3.76 2.73 -6.38
CA TYR A 51 -4.22 1.35 -6.42
C TYR A 51 -4.57 0.92 -7.85
N ASN A 52 -4.05 -0.22 -8.32
CA ASN A 52 -4.25 -0.64 -9.71
C ASN A 52 -4.12 -2.15 -9.93
N ASN A 53 -4.43 -2.63 -11.13
CA ASN A 53 -4.23 -4.02 -11.56
C ASN A 53 -2.84 -4.30 -12.17
N THR A 54 -1.98 -3.28 -12.23
CA THR A 54 -0.59 -3.38 -12.63
C THR A 54 0.30 -2.64 -11.63
N PRO A 55 1.60 -2.99 -11.52
CA PRO A 55 2.50 -2.30 -10.63
C PRO A 55 2.56 -0.80 -10.97
N SER A 56 2.14 0.03 -10.02
CA SER A 56 2.28 1.48 -10.13
C SER A 56 3.74 1.90 -9.89
N THR A 57 4.25 2.83 -10.70
CA THR A 57 5.57 3.45 -10.44
C THR A 57 5.52 4.20 -9.10
N PRO A 58 6.56 4.13 -8.25
CA PRO A 58 6.65 4.97 -7.05
C PRO A 58 6.86 6.45 -7.38
N GLY A 59 6.68 7.32 -6.38
CA GLY A 59 7.13 8.71 -6.49
C GLY A 59 8.65 8.77 -6.62
N LYS A 60 9.15 9.38 -7.69
CA LYS A 60 10.58 9.53 -7.98
C LYS A 60 11.12 10.85 -7.45
N GLY A 61 12.35 10.91 -6.97
CA GLY A 61 12.92 12.16 -6.45
C GLY A 61 14.38 12.04 -6.02
N TRP A 62 14.76 12.83 -5.02
CA TRP A 62 16.05 12.67 -4.32
C TRP A 62 16.18 11.26 -3.75
N ALA A 63 15.11 10.80 -3.10
CA ALA A 63 14.91 9.41 -2.72
C ALA A 63 13.54 8.96 -3.21
N ASP A 64 13.44 7.73 -3.69
CA ASP A 64 12.21 7.19 -4.25
C ASP A 64 11.30 6.60 -3.15
N GLY A 65 9.99 6.64 -3.41
CA GLY A 65 9.04 5.80 -2.67
C GLY A 65 9.29 4.31 -2.93
N GLY A 66 8.68 3.45 -2.10
CA GLY A 66 8.81 2.00 -2.25
C GLY A 66 8.07 1.47 -3.49
N SER A 67 8.62 0.44 -4.13
CA SER A 67 8.03 -0.23 -5.28
C SER A 67 7.31 -1.52 -4.90
N HIS A 68 6.56 -2.08 -5.84
CA HIS A 68 6.08 -3.47 -5.76
C HIS A 68 7.06 -4.41 -6.47
N SER A 69 6.97 -5.70 -6.16
CA SER A 69 7.57 -6.76 -6.96
C SER A 69 6.79 -6.97 -8.26
N GLU A 70 7.34 -7.79 -9.15
CA GLU A 70 6.67 -8.23 -10.37
C GLU A 70 5.44 -9.11 -10.05
N ALA A 71 4.57 -9.27 -11.04
CA ALA A 71 3.39 -10.12 -10.93
C ALA A 71 3.78 -11.57 -10.62
N ILE A 72 3.13 -12.19 -9.63
CA ILE A 72 3.45 -13.54 -9.19
C ILE A 72 2.41 -14.57 -9.65
N MET A 73 1.32 -14.13 -10.27
CA MET A 73 0.22 -15.00 -10.69
C MET A 73 0.68 -16.18 -11.56
N ASP A 74 1.71 -16.04 -12.40
CA ASP A 74 2.18 -17.11 -13.30
C ASP A 74 3.35 -17.95 -12.73
N GLU A 75 4.01 -17.49 -11.68
CA GLU A 75 5.26 -18.11 -11.21
C GLU A 75 5.11 -18.88 -9.90
N ASN A 76 4.19 -18.45 -9.03
CA ASN A 76 4.01 -18.98 -7.69
C ASN A 76 3.35 -20.39 -7.67
N GLU A 77 3.78 -21.27 -6.77
CA GLU A 77 3.27 -22.63 -6.65
C GLU A 77 1.77 -22.70 -6.31
N TYR A 78 1.29 -21.79 -5.44
CA TYR A 78 -0.11 -21.74 -5.03
C TYR A 78 -1.01 -21.28 -6.17
N THR A 79 -0.55 -20.32 -6.97
CA THR A 79 -1.31 -19.82 -8.14
C THR A 79 -1.29 -20.81 -9.29
N LYS A 80 -0.22 -21.59 -9.46
CA LYS A 80 -0.19 -22.76 -10.36
C LYS A 80 -1.23 -23.80 -9.94
N ARG A 81 -1.26 -24.17 -8.65
CA ARG A 81 -2.29 -25.07 -8.10
C ARG A 81 -3.71 -24.54 -8.28
N TYR A 82 -3.93 -23.24 -8.12
CA TYR A 82 -5.25 -22.65 -8.42
C TYR A 82 -5.68 -22.88 -9.87
N LYS A 83 -4.77 -22.70 -10.82
CA LYS A 83 -5.05 -22.83 -12.26
C LYS A 83 -5.31 -24.27 -12.69
N GLU A 84 -4.88 -25.27 -11.92
CA GLU A 84 -5.26 -26.66 -12.15
C GLU A 84 -6.76 -26.91 -11.86
N HIS A 85 -7.38 -26.06 -11.04
CA HIS A 85 -8.75 -26.22 -10.56
C HIS A 85 -9.70 -25.11 -11.02
N SER A 86 -9.19 -23.99 -11.53
CA SER A 86 -9.96 -22.82 -11.92
C SER A 86 -9.32 -22.06 -13.08
N SER A 87 -10.05 -21.12 -13.69
CA SER A 87 -9.52 -20.31 -14.78
C SER A 87 -8.64 -19.17 -14.26
N LYS A 88 -7.56 -18.87 -15.00
CA LYS A 88 -6.66 -17.72 -14.72
C LYS A 88 -7.43 -16.40 -14.62
N SER A 89 -8.50 -16.23 -15.39
CA SER A 89 -9.37 -15.04 -15.37
C SER A 89 -10.02 -14.76 -14.01
N LEU A 90 -10.00 -15.72 -13.08
CA LEU A 90 -10.55 -15.58 -11.73
C LEU A 90 -9.47 -15.36 -10.67
N ILE A 91 -8.20 -15.25 -11.06
CA ILE A 91 -7.17 -14.73 -10.16
C ILE A 91 -7.15 -13.22 -10.28
N ASN A 92 -7.20 -12.60 -9.12
CA ASN A 92 -7.47 -11.19 -8.97
C ASN A 92 -6.25 -10.56 -8.27
N GLU A 93 -5.18 -10.32 -9.05
CA GLU A 93 -3.91 -9.74 -8.57
C GLU A 93 -3.94 -8.22 -8.69
N LEU A 94 -3.85 -7.54 -7.54
CA LEU A 94 -3.92 -6.09 -7.44
C LEU A 94 -2.73 -5.52 -6.66
N TYR A 95 -2.48 -4.24 -6.89
CA TYR A 95 -1.35 -3.51 -6.36
C TYR A 95 -1.83 -2.34 -5.50
N GLY A 96 -1.33 -2.31 -4.27
CA GLY A 96 -1.55 -1.24 -3.32
C GLY A 96 -1.03 0.10 -3.82
N PRO A 97 -1.44 1.21 -3.20
CA PRO A 97 -0.84 2.50 -3.47
C PRO A 97 0.64 2.56 -3.06
N THR A 98 1.46 3.29 -3.84
CA THR A 98 2.88 3.46 -3.52
C THR A 98 3.13 4.73 -2.71
N GLY A 99 4.27 4.81 -2.02
CA GLY A 99 4.77 6.05 -1.44
C GLY A 99 5.22 7.09 -2.48
N GLY A 100 5.23 8.34 -2.05
CA GLY A 100 5.78 9.49 -2.77
C GLY A 100 7.31 9.59 -2.63
N GLY A 101 7.93 10.36 -3.52
CA GLY A 101 9.37 10.63 -3.48
C GLY A 101 9.73 11.80 -2.57
N ALA A 102 11.01 11.92 -2.24
CA ALA A 102 11.57 13.05 -1.50
C ALA A 102 12.04 14.16 -2.42
N SER A 103 11.70 15.41 -2.11
CA SER A 103 12.26 16.58 -2.78
C SER A 103 13.52 17.04 -2.04
N ALA A 104 14.46 17.69 -2.73
CA ALA A 104 15.68 18.19 -2.11
C ALA A 104 16.14 19.55 -2.67
N ILE A 105 16.88 20.30 -1.85
CA ILE A 105 17.68 21.44 -2.28
C ILE A 105 19.14 21.13 -2.01
N LEU A 106 19.97 21.32 -3.03
CA LEU A 106 21.41 21.18 -2.96
C LEU A 106 22.06 22.55 -3.13
N LEU A 107 23.10 22.81 -2.34
CA LEU A 107 24.01 23.95 -2.48
C LEU A 107 25.35 23.42 -2.95
N ASN A 108 25.80 23.81 -4.13
CA ASN A 108 27.04 23.34 -4.75
C ASN A 108 27.13 21.80 -4.75
N GLY A 109 26.02 21.13 -5.11
CA GLY A 109 25.91 19.67 -5.11
C GLY A 109 25.74 19.00 -3.74
N THR A 110 25.78 19.74 -2.63
CA THR A 110 25.60 19.20 -1.27
C THR A 110 24.16 19.41 -0.77
N PRO A 111 23.46 18.38 -0.28
CA PRO A 111 22.10 18.52 0.24
C PRO A 111 22.06 19.43 1.47
N ILE A 112 21.18 20.43 1.45
CA ILE A 112 20.93 21.34 2.58
C ILE A 112 19.50 21.23 3.12
N ALA A 113 18.57 20.69 2.34
CA ALA A 113 17.20 20.42 2.75
C ALA A 113 16.64 19.23 1.97
N ILE A 114 15.93 18.33 2.67
CA ILE A 114 15.22 17.19 2.09
C ILE A 114 13.82 17.17 2.70
N ALA A 115 12.81 17.20 1.85
CA ALA A 115 11.41 17.06 2.23
C ALA A 115 10.94 15.64 1.90
N GLY A 116 10.72 14.81 2.92
CA GLY A 116 10.31 13.41 2.77
C GLY A 116 8.96 13.25 2.09
N GLY A 117 8.77 12.16 1.36
CA GLY A 117 7.51 11.80 0.71
C GLY A 117 6.54 11.08 1.66
N GLY A 118 5.25 11.14 1.37
CA GLY A 118 4.23 10.41 2.13
C GLY A 118 4.14 8.93 1.76
N GLY A 119 3.67 8.10 2.70
CA GLY A 119 3.42 6.66 2.47
C GLY A 119 2.13 6.40 1.68
N GLY A 120 2.05 5.26 0.99
CA GLY A 120 0.84 4.84 0.28
C GLY A 120 -0.30 4.48 1.24
N ALA A 121 -1.54 4.77 0.85
CA ALA A 121 -2.73 4.37 1.61
C ALA A 121 -2.91 2.86 1.66
N GLY A 122 -3.76 2.36 2.56
CA GLY A 122 -4.14 0.95 2.64
C GLY A 122 -4.82 0.43 1.38
N ALA A 123 -4.80 -0.89 1.21
CA ALA A 123 -5.39 -1.55 0.05
C ALA A 123 -6.15 -2.82 0.44
N ARG A 124 -7.09 -3.24 -0.39
CA ARG A 124 -7.84 -4.47 -0.16
C ARG A 124 -8.25 -5.16 -1.45
N GLN A 125 -8.17 -6.48 -1.42
CA GLN A 125 -8.70 -7.35 -2.45
C GLN A 125 -9.56 -8.45 -1.82
N ILE A 126 -10.74 -8.69 -2.40
CA ILE A 126 -11.71 -9.69 -1.93
C ILE A 126 -12.19 -10.49 -3.13
N SER A 127 -12.17 -11.81 -3.02
CA SER A 127 -12.84 -12.71 -3.95
C SER A 127 -13.78 -13.61 -3.17
N ARG A 128 -15.01 -13.76 -3.64
CA ARG A 128 -16.02 -14.60 -2.97
C ARG A 128 -17.00 -15.17 -3.98
N THR A 129 -17.49 -16.36 -3.70
CA THR A 129 -18.58 -16.95 -4.48
C THR A 129 -19.82 -16.07 -4.38
N SER A 130 -20.47 -15.85 -5.53
CA SER A 130 -21.76 -15.18 -5.63
C SER A 130 -22.78 -16.16 -6.20
N TRP A 131 -24.04 -16.06 -5.76
CA TRP A 131 -25.07 -16.95 -6.26
C TRP A 131 -25.36 -16.67 -7.74
N ASN A 132 -25.21 -17.69 -8.59
CA ASN A 132 -25.59 -17.59 -9.98
C ASN A 132 -26.97 -18.23 -10.21
N LYS A 133 -27.99 -17.37 -10.39
CA LYS A 133 -29.36 -17.84 -10.60
C LYS A 133 -29.58 -18.63 -11.90
N GLU A 134 -28.72 -18.42 -12.90
CA GLU A 134 -28.80 -19.09 -14.19
C GLU A 134 -28.32 -20.54 -14.12
N PHE A 135 -27.44 -20.86 -13.16
CA PHE A 135 -26.99 -22.24 -12.93
C PHE A 135 -27.70 -22.90 -11.76
N TYR A 136 -27.95 -22.18 -10.66
CA TYR A 136 -28.43 -22.77 -9.41
C TYR A 136 -29.91 -22.47 -9.10
N GLY A 137 -30.61 -21.78 -10.01
CA GLY A 137 -32.00 -21.36 -9.78
C GLY A 137 -32.11 -20.19 -8.78
N PRO A 138 -33.33 -19.91 -8.25
CA PRO A 138 -33.53 -18.82 -7.30
C PRO A 138 -32.60 -18.91 -6.07
N GLN A 139 -32.03 -17.78 -5.66
CA GLN A 139 -31.16 -17.74 -4.49
C GLN A 139 -31.97 -18.05 -3.22
N PRO A 140 -31.57 -19.07 -2.43
CA PRO A 140 -32.21 -19.34 -1.15
C PRO A 140 -31.86 -18.24 -0.13
N GLU A 141 -32.80 -17.90 0.75
CA GLU A 141 -32.60 -16.89 1.81
C GLU A 141 -31.45 -17.26 2.76
N SER A 142 -31.17 -18.57 2.91
CA SER A 142 -30.06 -19.06 3.72
C SER A 142 -28.68 -18.75 3.15
N PHE A 143 -28.57 -18.39 1.86
CA PHE A 143 -27.28 -18.14 1.23
C PHE A 143 -26.62 -16.87 1.75
N LYS A 144 -25.47 -17.04 2.39
CA LYS A 144 -24.61 -16.00 2.94
C LYS A 144 -23.21 -16.15 2.37
N GLY A 145 -22.87 -15.31 1.40
CA GLY A 145 -21.51 -15.23 0.87
C GLY A 145 -20.52 -14.62 1.88
N LEU A 146 -19.23 -14.93 1.75
CA LEU A 146 -18.18 -14.40 2.63
C LEU A 146 -17.86 -12.93 2.30
N LYS A 147 -18.75 -12.02 2.74
CA LYS A 147 -18.65 -10.58 2.52
C LYS A 147 -18.11 -9.88 3.77
N PHE A 148 -17.41 -8.77 3.58
CA PHE A 148 -16.90 -7.89 4.65
C PHE A 148 -17.75 -6.64 4.87
N ASN A 149 -17.73 -6.13 6.10
CA ASN A 149 -18.22 -4.82 6.50
C ASN A 149 -17.20 -3.75 6.11
N THR A 150 -17.24 -3.34 4.86
CA THR A 150 -16.26 -2.43 4.27
C THR A 150 -16.23 -1.07 4.97
N GLY A 151 -15.16 -0.81 5.73
CA GLY A 151 -14.90 0.46 6.40
C GLY A 151 -14.03 1.42 5.58
N ASP A 152 -13.55 2.47 6.24
CA ASP A 152 -12.56 3.39 5.70
C ASP A 152 -11.19 2.71 5.62
N MET A 153 -10.45 3.00 4.55
CA MET A 153 -9.11 2.45 4.38
C MET A 153 -8.09 3.26 5.20
N ALA A 154 -7.06 2.57 5.70
CA ALA A 154 -5.97 3.24 6.41
C ALA A 154 -5.31 4.33 5.54
N SER A 155 -5.02 5.48 6.15
CA SER A 155 -4.27 6.56 5.51
C SER A 155 -2.76 6.36 5.63
N GLY A 156 -2.01 6.77 4.61
CA GLY A 156 -0.55 6.73 4.61
C GLY A 156 0.07 7.73 5.60
N GLY A 157 1.26 7.39 6.10
CA GLY A 157 2.00 8.29 7.00
C GLY A 157 2.56 9.50 6.25
N SER A 158 2.49 10.68 6.86
CA SER A 158 3.03 11.92 6.29
C SER A 158 4.56 11.99 6.38
N GLY A 159 5.18 12.68 5.42
CA GLY A 159 6.56 13.12 5.52
C GLY A 159 6.74 14.17 6.64
N GLY A 160 7.81 14.06 7.41
CA GLY A 160 8.06 14.97 8.55
C GLY A 160 9.48 14.86 9.14
N ARG A 161 9.72 15.53 10.27
CA ARG A 161 11.02 15.54 10.98
C ARG A 161 11.36 14.16 11.55
N VAL A 162 10.35 13.47 12.06
CA VAL A 162 10.33 12.02 12.32
C VAL A 162 9.05 11.55 11.62
N GLY A 163 9.18 10.67 10.64
CA GLY A 163 8.08 10.30 9.74
C GLY A 163 6.91 9.69 10.49
N GLU A 164 5.69 9.99 10.05
CA GLU A 164 4.49 9.44 10.66
C GLU A 164 4.25 8.00 10.24
N ARG A 165 3.62 7.24 11.14
CA ARG A 165 3.20 5.87 10.87
C ARG A 165 2.03 5.86 9.88
N GLY A 166 2.02 4.89 8.97
CA GLY A 166 0.81 4.54 8.23
C GLY A 166 -0.27 3.95 9.15
N GLY A 167 -1.53 4.19 8.82
CA GLY A 167 -2.66 3.65 9.56
C GLY A 167 -2.74 2.11 9.56
N SER A 168 -3.26 1.59 10.67
CA SER A 168 -3.77 0.22 10.82
C SER A 168 -5.29 0.24 10.81
N TYR A 169 -5.93 -0.87 10.46
CA TYR A 169 -7.39 -0.99 10.48
C TYR A 169 -7.83 -2.46 10.60
N GLN A 170 -9.12 -2.66 10.86
CA GLN A 170 -9.75 -3.97 11.01
C GLN A 170 -10.98 -4.07 10.12
N GLU A 171 -11.22 -5.26 9.56
CA GLU A 171 -12.37 -5.58 8.73
C GLU A 171 -13.06 -6.87 9.25
N THR A 172 -14.38 -6.83 9.44
CA THR A 172 -15.19 -7.94 9.95
C THR A 172 -16.07 -8.55 8.86
N TYR A 173 -16.43 -9.82 8.99
CA TYR A 173 -17.39 -10.43 8.07
C TYR A 173 -18.82 -9.94 8.34
N LEU A 174 -19.53 -9.50 7.29
CA LEU A 174 -20.87 -8.92 7.36
C LEU A 174 -21.91 -9.89 7.91
N PHE A 175 -21.93 -11.13 7.38
CA PHE A 175 -22.93 -12.13 7.74
C PHE A 175 -22.47 -13.12 8.81
N PHE A 176 -21.19 -13.09 9.14
CA PHE A 176 -20.53 -14.00 10.09
C PHE A 176 -19.78 -13.17 11.13
N PRO A 177 -20.50 -12.47 12.03
CA PRO A 177 -19.85 -11.63 13.03
C PRO A 177 -18.95 -12.48 13.95
N GLY A 178 -17.86 -11.87 14.43
CA GLY A 178 -16.86 -12.53 15.26
C GLY A 178 -15.46 -12.46 14.63
N PRO A 179 -15.17 -13.27 13.59
CA PRO A 179 -13.87 -13.23 12.92
C PRO A 179 -13.57 -11.87 12.28
N ALA A 180 -12.32 -11.40 12.41
CA ALA A 180 -11.88 -10.13 11.84
C ALA A 180 -10.43 -10.18 11.33
N LEU A 181 -10.15 -9.50 10.23
CA LEU A 181 -8.78 -9.30 9.74
C LEU A 181 -8.23 -8.00 10.32
N ASN A 182 -7.02 -8.07 10.89
CA ASN A 182 -6.29 -6.94 11.45
C ASN A 182 -5.06 -6.65 10.59
N MET A 183 -4.99 -5.44 10.02
CA MET A 183 -3.93 -5.01 9.13
C MET A 183 -3.08 -3.94 9.80
N ASN A 184 -1.76 -4.05 9.67
CA ASN A 184 -0.82 -3.12 10.28
C ASN A 184 -0.15 -2.18 9.27
N GLY A 185 -0.03 -0.90 9.65
CA GLY A 185 0.73 0.11 8.92
C GLY A 185 2.20 0.22 9.33
N GLY A 186 3.04 0.62 8.35
CA GLY A 186 4.50 0.74 8.48
C GLY A 186 4.92 2.00 9.25
N LEU A 187 6.12 1.99 9.83
CA LEU A 187 6.67 3.14 10.55
C LEU A 187 7.32 4.13 9.59
N GLY A 188 7.30 5.43 9.94
CA GLY A 188 8.04 6.43 9.19
C GLY A 188 9.55 6.38 9.47
N GLY A 189 10.34 6.84 8.50
CA GLY A 189 11.79 7.00 8.66
C GLY A 189 12.16 8.33 9.32
N GLY A 190 13.39 8.47 9.80
CA GLY A 190 13.84 9.71 10.43
C GLY A 190 15.30 9.70 10.83
N ASN A 191 15.92 10.89 10.90
CA ASN A 191 17.32 11.07 11.31
C ASN A 191 18.32 10.18 10.53
N GLY A 192 18.08 9.98 9.24
CA GLY A 192 18.90 9.12 8.39
C GLY A 192 18.60 7.63 8.52
N GLN A 193 17.71 7.21 9.42
CA GLN A 193 17.34 5.81 9.63
C GLN A 193 16.02 5.48 8.91
N GLY A 194 15.98 4.29 8.31
CA GLY A 194 14.80 3.71 7.69
C GLY A 194 13.75 3.34 8.74
N GLY A 195 12.48 3.60 8.42
CA GLY A 195 11.34 3.17 9.22
C GLY A 195 11.13 1.67 9.09
N ALA A 196 10.79 1.01 10.21
CA ALA A 196 10.48 -0.41 10.20
C ALA A 196 9.21 -0.71 9.37
N GLY A 197 9.23 -1.83 8.67
CA GLY A 197 8.03 -2.38 8.05
C GLY A 197 7.00 -2.78 9.11
N ALA A 198 5.73 -2.84 8.72
CA ALA A 198 4.68 -3.21 9.66
C ALA A 198 4.84 -4.67 10.11
N PRO A 199 4.56 -5.01 11.38
CA PRO A 199 4.47 -6.41 11.78
C PRO A 199 3.33 -7.12 11.02
N ALA A 200 3.47 -8.42 10.78
CA ALA A 200 2.42 -9.21 10.14
C ALA A 200 1.09 -9.03 10.88
N GLY A 201 0.01 -8.83 10.14
CA GLY A 201 -1.33 -8.79 10.72
C GLY A 201 -1.87 -10.18 11.05
N SER A 202 -3.15 -10.26 11.40
CA SER A 202 -3.76 -11.50 11.91
C SER A 202 -5.24 -11.63 11.59
N LEU A 203 -5.74 -12.87 11.62
CA LEU A 203 -7.16 -13.19 11.71
C LEU A 203 -7.50 -13.40 13.19
N SER A 204 -8.26 -12.48 13.79
CA SER A 204 -8.72 -12.59 15.17
C SER A 204 -10.03 -13.39 15.26
N ASP A 205 -10.17 -14.10 16.38
CA ASP A 205 -11.37 -14.84 16.77
C ASP A 205 -11.96 -15.77 15.69
N PRO A 206 -11.14 -16.57 14.96
CA PRO A 206 -11.63 -17.41 13.85
C PRO A 206 -12.63 -18.49 14.28
N LYS A 207 -12.69 -18.81 15.58
CA LYS A 207 -13.58 -19.83 16.17
C LYS A 207 -14.80 -19.25 16.89
N SER A 208 -14.94 -17.92 16.93
CA SER A 208 -16.08 -17.25 17.58
C SER A 208 -17.41 -17.47 16.86
N ASN A 209 -17.36 -17.95 15.61
CA ASN A 209 -18.53 -18.23 14.79
C ASN A 209 -18.34 -19.57 14.07
N SER A 210 -19.21 -20.55 14.35
CA SER A 210 -19.12 -21.89 13.75
C SER A 210 -19.68 -21.97 12.32
N ALA A 211 -20.36 -20.92 11.83
CA ALA A 211 -20.92 -20.88 10.48
C ALA A 211 -19.86 -20.60 9.41
N ILE A 212 -18.66 -20.17 9.79
CA ILE A 212 -17.51 -19.99 8.89
C ILE A 212 -16.33 -20.83 9.40
N SER A 213 -15.67 -21.53 8.49
CA SER A 213 -14.44 -22.25 8.77
C SER A 213 -13.27 -21.70 7.97
N PHE A 214 -12.12 -21.60 8.64
CA PHE A 214 -10.82 -21.26 8.08
C PHE A 214 -9.89 -22.49 8.05
N GLU A 215 -10.41 -23.66 8.44
CA GLU A 215 -9.69 -24.93 8.44
C GLU A 215 -10.11 -25.73 7.21
N GLY A 216 -9.13 -26.21 6.45
CA GLY A 216 -9.37 -27.03 5.26
C GLY A 216 -10.14 -28.32 5.57
N SER A 217 -10.65 -28.97 4.53
CA SER A 217 -11.34 -30.27 4.63
C SER A 217 -10.88 -31.20 3.50
N GLN A 218 -11.42 -32.41 3.42
CA GLN A 218 -11.19 -33.30 2.27
C GLN A 218 -11.78 -32.76 0.96
N GLU A 219 -12.69 -31.78 1.04
CA GLU A 219 -13.40 -31.19 -0.11
C GLU A 219 -13.02 -29.73 -0.38
N ARG A 220 -12.26 -29.09 0.51
CA ARG A 220 -11.77 -27.71 0.37
C ARG A 220 -10.30 -27.55 0.79
N TYR A 221 -9.45 -27.06 -0.11
CA TYR A 221 -8.10 -26.61 0.19
C TYR A 221 -8.12 -25.10 0.46
N LEU A 222 -7.65 -24.70 1.63
CA LEU A 222 -7.55 -23.30 2.04
C LEU A 222 -6.08 -22.92 2.23
N PHE A 223 -5.72 -21.74 1.75
CA PHE A 223 -4.41 -21.15 1.94
C PHE A 223 -4.54 -19.67 2.28
N SER A 224 -3.80 -19.24 3.30
CA SER A 224 -3.65 -17.84 3.68
C SER A 224 -2.26 -17.62 4.25
N GLN A 225 -1.64 -16.52 3.85
CA GLN A 225 -0.34 -16.08 4.33
C GLN A 225 -0.41 -14.63 4.83
N ASN A 226 -0.04 -14.42 6.09
CA ASN A 226 0.16 -13.08 6.64
C ASN A 226 1.63 -12.71 6.51
N VAL A 227 1.92 -11.54 5.94
CA VAL A 227 3.29 -11.12 5.61
C VAL A 227 3.59 -9.78 6.26
N ALA A 228 4.69 -9.70 6.99
CA ALA A 228 5.21 -8.46 7.56
C ALA A 228 5.73 -7.54 6.44
N GLY A 229 5.61 -6.24 6.63
CA GLY A 229 6.16 -5.25 5.71
C GLY A 229 7.68 -5.20 5.74
N ASN A 230 8.26 -4.60 4.71
CA ASN A 230 9.69 -4.34 4.60
C ASN A 230 10.06 -2.99 5.22
N ALA A 231 11.25 -2.92 5.81
CA ALA A 231 11.82 -1.65 6.26
C ALA A 231 12.14 -0.73 5.06
N GLY A 232 12.06 0.58 5.29
CA GLY A 232 12.68 1.56 4.41
C GLY A 232 14.20 1.52 4.55
N ALA A 233 14.91 2.05 3.57
CA ALA A 233 16.35 2.12 3.60
C ALA A 233 16.84 3.31 4.45
N ASP A 234 17.99 3.12 5.10
CA ASP A 234 18.75 4.21 5.69
C ASP A 234 19.21 5.18 4.62
N ALA A 235 19.38 6.44 4.98
CA ALA A 235 19.90 7.46 4.09
C ALA A 235 21.41 7.57 4.20
N THR A 236 22.04 7.73 3.05
CA THR A 236 23.37 8.33 2.94
C THR A 236 23.22 9.71 2.32
N LEU A 237 23.91 10.72 2.89
CA LEU A 237 23.96 12.08 2.32
C LEU A 237 24.85 12.16 1.07
N THR A 238 25.74 11.17 0.92
CA THR A 238 26.55 10.92 -0.27
C THR A 238 26.04 9.65 -0.95
N LYS A 239 26.05 9.60 -2.30
CA LYS A 239 25.56 8.45 -3.08
C LYS A 239 26.03 7.13 -2.48
N ASN A 240 25.11 6.19 -2.26
CA ASN A 240 25.50 4.84 -1.84
C ASN A 240 26.17 4.07 -2.99
N SER A 241 26.64 2.84 -2.75
CA SER A 241 27.30 1.99 -3.76
C SER A 241 26.41 1.65 -4.97
N GLN A 242 25.11 1.91 -4.90
CA GLN A 242 24.14 1.76 -6.00
C GLN A 242 23.81 3.09 -6.70
N GLY A 243 24.47 4.20 -6.32
CA GLY A 243 24.25 5.53 -6.89
C GLY A 243 23.00 6.26 -6.37
N ASN A 244 22.28 5.68 -5.40
CA ASN A 244 21.08 6.26 -4.81
C ASN A 244 21.43 7.30 -3.76
N ASN A 245 20.59 8.32 -3.66
CA ASN A 245 20.66 9.33 -2.62
C ASN A 245 19.50 9.14 -1.62
N GLY A 246 19.73 9.41 -0.33
CA GLY A 246 18.70 9.26 0.70
C GLY A 246 18.23 7.81 0.92
N GLY A 247 17.16 7.66 1.69
CA GLY A 247 16.56 6.39 2.06
C GLY A 247 15.31 6.11 1.23
N GLN A 248 15.35 5.05 0.44
CA GLN A 248 14.21 4.57 -0.35
C GLN A 248 13.10 4.02 0.56
N GLY A 249 11.84 4.28 0.20
CA GLY A 249 10.71 3.67 0.90
C GLY A 249 10.70 2.15 0.81
N GLY A 250 10.21 1.48 1.85
CA GLY A 250 10.10 0.03 1.92
C GLY A 250 9.21 -0.52 0.81
N ALA A 251 9.67 -1.58 0.15
CA ALA A 251 8.92 -2.24 -0.91
C ALA A 251 7.67 -2.94 -0.37
N GLY A 252 6.59 -2.95 -1.16
CA GLY A 252 5.39 -3.71 -0.83
C GLY A 252 5.66 -5.21 -0.72
N VAL A 253 4.91 -5.90 0.13
CA VAL A 253 4.96 -7.36 0.25
C VAL A 253 3.72 -7.99 -0.35
N VAL A 254 3.80 -9.26 -0.77
CA VAL A 254 2.70 -9.92 -1.47
C VAL A 254 2.01 -10.90 -0.54
N GLY A 255 0.70 -10.78 -0.40
CA GLY A 255 -0.14 -11.77 0.29
C GLY A 255 -1.06 -12.50 -0.67
N ILE A 256 -1.23 -13.80 -0.42
CA ILE A 256 -2.13 -14.68 -1.17
C ILE A 256 -3.14 -15.30 -0.22
N GLY A 257 -4.43 -15.14 -0.54
CA GLY A 257 -5.54 -15.86 0.07
C GLY A 257 -6.24 -16.70 -0.99
N MET A 258 -6.47 -17.98 -0.72
CA MET A 258 -7.00 -18.90 -1.72
C MET A 258 -7.91 -19.97 -1.11
N ALA A 259 -9.07 -20.15 -1.70
CA ALA A 259 -9.99 -21.24 -1.41
C ALA A 259 -10.26 -22.02 -2.70
N ILE A 260 -9.86 -23.29 -2.72
CA ILE A 260 -10.12 -24.23 -3.81
C ILE A 260 -11.08 -25.29 -3.28
N THR A 261 -12.19 -25.47 -3.99
CA THR A 261 -13.06 -26.63 -3.84
C THR A 261 -12.61 -27.71 -4.81
N TRP A 262 -12.75 -28.98 -4.42
CA TRP A 262 -12.41 -30.09 -5.32
C TRP A 262 -13.40 -30.23 -6.50
N TYR A 263 -14.47 -29.44 -6.51
CA TYR A 263 -15.38 -29.29 -7.63
C TYR A 263 -14.75 -28.39 -8.71
N ARG A 264 -14.69 -28.89 -9.95
CA ARG A 264 -14.06 -28.20 -11.09
C ARG A 264 -14.98 -27.17 -11.75
N THR A 265 -15.75 -26.43 -10.97
CA THR A 265 -16.49 -25.26 -11.47
C THR A 265 -15.75 -24.02 -11.00
N SER A 266 -15.28 -23.23 -11.97
CA SER A 266 -14.32 -22.15 -11.73
C SER A 266 -14.90 -21.05 -10.81
N ASP A 267 -16.23 -20.88 -10.80
CA ASP A 267 -16.99 -19.94 -9.97
C ASP A 267 -17.00 -20.29 -8.47
N LEU A 268 -16.68 -21.53 -8.11
CA LEU A 268 -16.61 -22.00 -6.72
C LEU A 268 -15.20 -21.93 -6.12
N ASN A 269 -14.21 -21.46 -6.89
CA ASN A 269 -12.84 -21.24 -6.44
C ASN A 269 -12.57 -19.75 -6.33
N GLN A 270 -11.84 -19.32 -5.31
CA GLN A 270 -11.62 -17.90 -5.02
C GLN A 270 -10.14 -17.64 -4.68
N CYS A 271 -9.51 -16.68 -5.35
CA CYS A 271 -8.11 -16.32 -5.14
C CYS A 271 -7.92 -14.80 -5.13
N SER A 272 -7.32 -14.30 -4.05
CA SER A 272 -7.00 -12.89 -3.86
C SER A 272 -5.49 -12.76 -3.70
N ILE A 273 -4.88 -11.95 -4.56
CA ILE A 273 -3.47 -11.60 -4.47
C ILE A 273 -3.38 -10.08 -4.34
N LEU A 274 -2.68 -9.61 -3.31
CA LEU A 274 -2.45 -8.19 -3.09
C LEU A 274 -0.97 -7.93 -2.85
N HIS A 275 -0.40 -7.05 -3.67
CA HIS A 275 0.85 -6.37 -3.37
C HIS A 275 0.54 -5.21 -2.44
N GLY A 276 1.07 -5.26 -1.21
CA GLY A 276 0.77 -4.31 -0.15
C GLY A 276 1.34 -2.92 -0.40
N SER A 277 0.81 -1.95 0.35
CA SER A 277 1.12 -0.53 0.24
C SER A 277 2.55 -0.22 0.65
N THR A 278 3.19 0.75 -0.01
CA THR A 278 4.63 0.99 0.14
C THR A 278 4.95 2.27 0.92
N GLY A 279 6.19 2.36 1.46
CA GLY A 279 6.64 3.53 2.22
C GLY A 279 7.09 4.71 1.36
N GLY A 280 7.14 5.91 1.93
CA GLY A 280 7.64 7.13 1.28
C GLY A 280 9.18 7.22 1.28
N GLY A 281 9.77 7.87 0.28
CA GLY A 281 11.22 8.15 0.24
C GLY A 281 11.62 9.34 1.13
N GLY A 282 12.86 9.41 1.63
CA GLY A 282 13.27 10.52 2.51
C GLY A 282 14.72 10.51 2.95
N TYR A 283 15.06 11.31 3.97
CA TYR A 283 16.29 11.22 4.76
C TYR A 283 16.20 10.06 5.78
N GLY A 284 15.88 8.88 5.25
CA GLY A 284 15.39 7.71 5.96
C GLY A 284 14.04 7.34 5.34
N GLY A 285 13.97 6.23 4.62
CA GLY A 285 12.75 5.81 3.94
C GLY A 285 11.70 5.29 4.92
N GLY A 286 10.42 5.48 4.66
CA GLY A 286 9.35 4.88 5.47
C GLY A 286 9.22 3.38 5.19
N GLY A 287 8.78 2.59 6.17
CA GLY A 287 8.51 1.17 6.01
C GLY A 287 7.18 0.90 5.29
N SER A 288 7.07 -0.25 4.62
CA SER A 288 5.84 -0.68 3.97
C SER A 288 4.85 -1.31 4.95
N ALA A 289 3.60 -1.41 4.49
CA ALA A 289 2.55 -2.07 5.22
C ALA A 289 2.70 -3.61 5.19
N SER A 290 2.05 -4.24 6.17
CA SER A 290 1.82 -5.69 6.14
C SER A 290 0.73 -6.04 5.14
N VAL A 291 0.67 -7.32 4.75
CA VAL A 291 -0.51 -7.89 4.09
C VAL A 291 -1.06 -9.02 4.95
N THR A 292 -2.36 -8.97 5.22
CA THR A 292 -3.12 -9.96 5.98
C THR A 292 -4.09 -10.63 5.04
N THR A 293 -4.15 -11.95 5.07
CA THR A 293 -4.99 -12.72 4.18
C THR A 293 -5.88 -13.68 4.95
N ALA A 294 -6.98 -14.07 4.33
CA ALA A 294 -7.86 -15.10 4.83
C ALA A 294 -8.41 -15.92 3.65
N ALA A 295 -8.69 -17.19 3.92
CA ALA A 295 -9.46 -18.06 3.06
C ALA A 295 -10.39 -18.90 3.93
N GLY A 296 -11.65 -19.00 3.53
CA GLY A 296 -12.64 -19.73 4.32
C GLY A 296 -13.87 -20.13 3.51
N TYR A 297 -14.78 -20.83 4.18
CA TYR A 297 -16.06 -21.25 3.62
C TYR A 297 -17.18 -21.25 4.67
N GLY A 298 -18.42 -21.14 4.20
CA GLY A 298 -19.61 -21.31 5.04
C GLY A 298 -19.77 -22.77 5.46
N ALA A 299 -19.45 -23.09 6.71
CA ALA A 299 -19.43 -24.47 7.21
C ALA A 299 -20.84 -25.03 7.50
N ASP A 300 -21.82 -24.14 7.69
CA ASP A 300 -23.22 -24.47 7.93
C ASP A 300 -24.11 -24.36 6.68
N GLN A 301 -23.49 -24.16 5.51
CA GLN A 301 -24.18 -23.95 4.24
C GLN A 301 -23.83 -25.02 3.23
N SER A 302 -24.84 -25.55 2.55
CA SER A 302 -24.69 -26.60 1.55
C SER A 302 -25.77 -26.47 0.48
N TYR A 303 -25.37 -26.45 -0.79
CA TYR A 303 -26.26 -26.26 -1.94
C TYR A 303 -25.92 -27.24 -3.05
N ALA A 304 -26.92 -27.71 -3.80
CA ALA A 304 -26.67 -28.57 -4.95
C ALA A 304 -25.93 -27.79 -6.05
N SER A 305 -24.85 -28.37 -6.59
CA SER A 305 -24.20 -27.87 -7.79
C SER A 305 -24.87 -28.42 -9.04
N VAL A 306 -24.49 -27.87 -10.20
CA VAL A 306 -24.93 -28.34 -11.51
C VAL A 306 -23.70 -28.74 -12.31
N THR A 307 -23.67 -29.97 -12.82
CA THR A 307 -22.50 -30.53 -13.54
C THR A 307 -22.64 -30.51 -15.05
N GLY A 308 -23.84 -30.23 -15.57
CA GLY A 308 -24.08 -30.17 -17.01
C GLY A 308 -25.53 -29.87 -17.38
N TRP A 309 -25.78 -29.79 -18.68
CA TRP A 309 -27.10 -29.60 -19.27
C TRP A 309 -27.29 -30.65 -20.37
N VAL A 310 -28.25 -31.56 -20.18
CA VAL A 310 -28.55 -32.63 -21.15
C VAL A 310 -30.06 -32.68 -21.34
N ASP A 311 -30.50 -32.71 -22.60
CA ASP A 311 -31.90 -32.81 -23.02
C ASP A 311 -32.85 -31.83 -22.33
N GLY A 312 -32.44 -30.55 -22.21
CA GLY A 312 -33.27 -29.51 -21.63
C GLY A 312 -33.28 -29.45 -20.09
N ASN A 313 -32.53 -30.34 -19.42
CA ASN A 313 -32.50 -30.45 -17.97
C ASN A 313 -31.09 -30.28 -17.41
N TYR A 314 -31.00 -29.65 -16.23
CA TYR A 314 -29.76 -29.57 -15.47
C TYR A 314 -29.43 -30.92 -14.83
N ILE A 315 -28.17 -31.34 -14.92
CA ILE A 315 -27.66 -32.51 -14.21
C ILE A 315 -27.21 -32.07 -12.83
N GLU A 316 -27.84 -32.65 -11.80
CA GLU A 316 -27.48 -32.44 -10.41
C GLU A 316 -26.04 -32.88 -10.16
N GLY A 317 -25.25 -32.01 -9.52
CA GLY A 317 -23.87 -32.25 -9.13
C GLY A 317 -23.72 -32.56 -7.64
N GLY A 318 -22.49 -32.45 -7.14
CA GLY A 318 -22.21 -32.55 -5.69
C GLY A 318 -22.72 -31.33 -4.91
N TYR A 319 -22.60 -31.37 -3.58
CA TYR A 319 -22.95 -30.23 -2.73
C TYR A 319 -21.78 -29.25 -2.59
N TRP A 320 -22.08 -27.96 -2.52
CA TRP A 320 -21.08 -26.91 -2.35
C TRP A 320 -21.47 -25.89 -1.28
N SER A 321 -20.46 -25.20 -0.75
CA SER A 321 -20.61 -24.11 0.21
C SER A 321 -19.97 -22.85 -0.34
N PRO A 322 -20.49 -21.65 -0.04
CA PRO A 322 -19.83 -20.41 -0.45
C PRO A 322 -18.41 -20.36 0.13
N VAL A 323 -17.44 -20.05 -0.71
CA VAL A 323 -16.06 -19.83 -0.30
C VAL A 323 -15.66 -18.37 -0.54
N GLY A 324 -14.60 -17.95 0.12
CA GLY A 324 -14.07 -16.61 -0.02
C GLY A 324 -12.59 -16.55 0.31
N SER A 325 -11.92 -15.59 -0.31
CA SER A 325 -10.57 -15.19 0.00
C SER A 325 -10.47 -13.67 0.12
N ALA A 326 -9.52 -13.23 0.93
CA ALA A 326 -9.22 -11.83 1.14
C ALA A 326 -7.70 -11.63 1.26
N ALA A 327 -7.23 -10.49 0.78
CA ALA A 327 -5.88 -9.99 0.99
C ALA A 327 -5.94 -8.48 1.21
N PHE A 328 -5.65 -8.03 2.44
CA PHE A 328 -5.77 -6.64 2.88
C PHE A 328 -4.41 -6.12 3.35
N SER A 329 -4.13 -4.86 3.08
CA SER A 329 -2.89 -4.19 3.47
C SER A 329 -3.18 -2.93 4.27
N GLY A 330 -2.40 -2.72 5.33
CA GLY A 330 -2.32 -1.43 6.03
C GLY A 330 -1.71 -0.35 5.14
N ALA A 331 -1.39 0.80 5.72
CA ALA A 331 -0.76 1.90 4.97
C ALA A 331 0.76 1.98 5.21
N GLY A 332 1.49 2.53 4.26
CA GLY A 332 2.94 2.75 4.37
C GLY A 332 3.29 3.94 5.27
N GLY A 333 4.48 3.89 5.88
CA GLY A 333 5.03 5.01 6.65
C GLY A 333 5.60 6.13 5.78
N GLY A 334 5.64 7.35 6.31
CA GLY A 334 6.24 8.51 5.63
C GLY A 334 7.77 8.50 5.65
N GLY A 335 8.38 9.14 4.66
CA GLY A 335 9.83 9.36 4.62
C GLY A 335 10.28 10.46 5.59
N GLY A 336 11.48 10.30 6.13
CA GLY A 336 12.14 11.28 6.98
C GLY A 336 12.57 12.54 6.21
N SER A 337 12.74 13.65 6.93
CA SER A 337 13.18 14.93 6.36
C SER A 337 14.48 15.41 7.00
N TYR A 338 15.16 16.35 6.35
CA TYR A 338 16.46 16.87 6.77
C TYR A 338 16.58 18.36 6.47
N VAL A 339 17.27 19.08 7.34
CA VAL A 339 17.81 20.42 7.07
C VAL A 339 19.18 20.54 7.70
N ASP A 340 20.15 21.07 6.95
CA ASP A 340 21.46 21.46 7.47
C ASP A 340 21.33 22.81 8.21
N THR A 341 21.13 22.75 9.53
CA THR A 341 20.95 23.95 10.37
C THR A 341 22.23 24.77 10.55
N SER A 342 23.39 24.29 10.06
CA SER A 342 24.62 25.09 10.04
C SER A 342 24.64 26.12 8.90
N ARG A 343 23.83 25.88 7.86
CA ARG A 343 23.75 26.71 6.65
C ARG A 343 22.38 27.34 6.44
N VAL A 344 21.33 26.68 6.93
CA VAL A 344 19.95 27.14 6.77
C VAL A 344 19.42 27.66 8.11
N TYR A 345 19.17 28.96 8.15
CA TYR A 345 18.54 29.64 9.29
C TYR A 345 17.02 29.74 9.12
N ASP A 346 16.31 29.99 10.22
CA ASP A 346 14.84 30.02 10.29
C ASP A 346 14.17 28.81 9.66
N SER A 347 14.80 27.64 9.81
CA SER A 347 14.32 26.42 9.19
C SER A 347 13.17 25.78 9.98
N ASN A 348 12.24 25.17 9.24
CA ASN A 348 11.14 24.42 9.82
C ASN A 348 10.79 23.20 8.96
N ILE A 349 10.33 22.13 9.60
CA ILE A 349 9.83 20.91 8.95
C ILE A 349 8.44 20.62 9.52
N THR A 350 7.45 20.59 8.64
CA THR A 350 6.03 20.35 8.99
C THR A 350 5.39 19.39 8.00
N ILE A 351 4.14 19.02 8.28
CA ILE A 351 3.33 18.22 7.36
C ILE A 351 2.86 19.12 6.21
N GLY A 352 3.02 18.66 4.98
CA GLY A 352 2.56 19.37 3.78
C GLY A 352 1.04 19.35 3.63
N SER A 353 0.50 20.33 2.92
CA SER A 353 -0.94 20.40 2.60
C SER A 353 -1.34 19.51 1.41
N ASN A 354 -0.39 18.79 0.81
CA ASN A 354 -0.58 17.99 -0.39
C ASN A 354 -0.98 16.55 -0.08
N ILE A 355 -2.13 16.34 0.56
CA ILE A 355 -2.64 14.99 0.80
C ILE A 355 -2.91 14.25 -0.51
N GLY A 356 -2.70 12.92 -0.52
CA GLY A 356 -3.02 12.07 -1.65
C GLY A 356 -4.50 12.19 -2.05
N LYS A 357 -4.76 12.29 -3.36
CA LYS A 357 -6.11 12.40 -3.91
C LYS A 357 -6.45 11.16 -4.73
N PRO A 358 -7.70 10.66 -4.70
CA PRO A 358 -8.10 9.49 -5.49
C PRO A 358 -7.79 9.70 -6.98
N GLY A 359 -6.99 8.80 -7.55
CA GLY A 359 -6.71 8.76 -8.99
C GLY A 359 -5.71 9.78 -9.49
N MET A 360 -5.13 10.57 -8.60
CA MET A 360 -4.17 11.60 -8.96
C MET A 360 -2.87 11.39 -8.21
N ARG A 361 -1.76 11.59 -8.94
CA ARG A 361 -0.44 11.71 -8.33
C ARG A 361 -0.26 13.15 -7.90
N VAL A 362 0.01 13.37 -6.61
CA VAL A 362 0.21 14.70 -6.06
C VAL A 362 1.70 14.91 -5.83
N ASN A 363 2.34 15.66 -6.73
CA ASN A 363 3.78 15.89 -6.73
C ASN A 363 4.21 16.85 -5.60
N GLY A 364 5.51 16.86 -5.35
CA GLY A 364 6.16 17.89 -4.56
C GLY A 364 6.22 19.23 -5.31
N ALA A 365 6.76 20.24 -4.64
CA ALA A 365 6.92 21.58 -5.18
C ALA A 365 8.09 22.29 -4.49
N ALA A 366 8.60 23.35 -5.12
CA ALA A 366 9.51 24.28 -4.46
C ALA A 366 9.23 25.71 -4.89
N THR A 367 9.43 26.64 -3.97
CA THR A 367 9.43 28.08 -4.24
C THR A 367 10.64 28.69 -3.56
N ALA A 368 11.32 29.62 -4.24
CA ALA A 368 12.46 30.33 -3.67
C ALA A 368 12.41 31.81 -4.07
N VAL A 369 12.79 32.67 -3.12
CA VAL A 369 12.92 34.11 -3.32
C VAL A 369 14.36 34.51 -3.02
N VAL A 370 15.01 35.15 -4.00
CA VAL A 370 16.37 35.67 -3.88
C VAL A 370 16.29 37.20 -3.77
N CYS A 371 16.77 37.74 -2.66
CA CYS A 371 16.87 39.18 -2.44
C CYS A 371 18.35 39.59 -2.45
N ARG A 372 18.67 40.73 -3.09
CA ARG A 372 19.99 41.35 -2.96
C ARG A 372 20.09 42.07 -1.60
N ASN A 373 21.16 41.83 -0.87
CA ASN A 373 21.45 42.54 0.36
C ASN A 373 22.29 43.80 0.06
N PHE A 374 21.62 44.94 -0.14
CA PHE A 374 22.25 46.21 -0.56
C PHE A 374 23.17 46.87 0.50
N THR A 375 23.24 46.31 1.71
CA THR A 375 24.10 46.80 2.80
C THR A 375 25.57 46.39 2.67
N ALA A 376 25.89 45.36 1.88
CA ALA A 376 27.27 44.93 1.66
C ALA A 376 28.04 45.79 0.63
N ASP A 377 27.34 46.40 -0.34
CA ASP A 377 27.93 47.23 -1.41
C ASP A 377 28.37 48.63 -0.95
N LYS A 378 28.14 49.00 0.31
CA LYS A 378 28.56 50.31 0.86
C LYS A 378 29.98 50.32 1.44
N LYS A 379 30.73 49.22 1.40
CA LYS A 379 32.12 49.16 1.89
C LYS A 379 33.20 49.27 0.82
N THR A 380 32.83 49.52 -0.44
CA THR A 380 33.78 49.73 -1.55
C THR A 380 33.38 50.95 -2.36
N LYS A 381 33.58 52.14 -1.79
CA LYS A 381 33.85 53.37 -2.54
C LYS A 381 34.88 54.20 -1.82
#